data_AF-A0A3D1LYN0-F1
#
_entry.id   AF-A0A3D1LYN0-F1
#
_cell.length_a   1.000
_cell.length_b   1.000
_cell.length_c   1.000
_cell.angle_alpha   90.00
_cell.angle_beta   90.00
_cell.angle_gamma   90.00
#
_symmetry.space_group_name_H-M   'P 1'
#
loop_
_entity.id
_entity.type
_entity.pdbx_description
1 polymer ?
#
loop_
_entity_poly.entity_id
_entity_poly.type
_entity_poly.pdbx_seq_one_letter_code
_entity_poly.pdbx_strand_id
1 'polypeptide(L)' 'NLKDSGVNVCVGLYEGSSSWEKAESEGLKVSTVAEAAADSDVIMMLIPDHLQASVYNESILPHLLPGKTLMFAHG' A
#
# COMPACT_ATOMS: atom_id res chain seq x y z
N ASN A 1 -14.43 3.09 1.96
CA ASN A 1 -14.47 4.26 1.04
C ASN A 1 -14.12 3.91 -0.40
N LEU A 2 -12.83 3.76 -0.78
CA LEU A 2 -12.45 3.52 -2.19
C LEU A 2 -13.05 2.23 -2.77
N LYS A 3 -12.98 1.14 -2.00
CA LYS A 3 -13.64 -0.13 -2.33
C LYS A 3 -15.15 0.05 -2.55
N ASP A 4 -15.83 0.73 -1.62
CA ASP A 4 -17.28 1.01 -1.72
C ASP A 4 -17.63 1.90 -2.93
N SER A 5 -16.64 2.67 -3.42
CA SER A 5 -16.75 3.50 -4.63
C SER A 5 -16.43 2.73 -5.92
N GLY A 6 -16.22 1.41 -5.84
CA GLY A 6 -15.95 0.55 -6.99
C GLY A 6 -14.49 0.48 -7.43
N VAL A 7 -13.56 1.04 -6.66
CA VAL A 7 -12.12 0.95 -6.95
C VAL A 7 -11.60 -0.43 -6.50
N ASN A 8 -10.72 -1.03 -7.32
CA ASN A 8 -9.98 -2.22 -6.91
C ASN A 8 -8.89 -1.84 -5.89
N VAL A 9 -9.06 -2.24 -4.64
CA VAL A 9 -8.19 -1.83 -3.53
C VAL A 9 -7.49 -3.05 -2.94
N CYS A 10 -6.17 -2.92 -2.75
CA CYS A 10 -5.35 -3.82 -1.97
C CYS A 10 -4.66 -3.04 -0.84
N VAL A 11 -4.45 -3.68 0.31
CA VAL A 11 -3.74 -3.12 1.46
C VAL A 11 -2.37 -3.80 1.57
N GLY A 12 -1.31 -3.02 1.38
CA GLY A 12 0.06 -3.47 1.60
C GLY A 12 0.48 -3.33 3.06
N LEU A 13 0.80 -4.44 3.72
CA LEU A 13 1.27 -4.49 5.10
C LEU A 13 2.59 -5.27 5.21
N TYR A 14 3.30 -5.15 6.32
CA TYR A 14 4.42 -6.05 6.62
C TYR A 14 3.90 -7.40 7.14
N GLU A 15 4.68 -8.47 6.95
CA GLU A 15 4.32 -9.80 7.45
C GLU A 15 4.11 -9.80 8.98
N GLY A 16 3.00 -10.36 9.43
CA GLY A 16 2.65 -10.38 10.85
C GLY A 16 2.11 -9.05 11.38
N SER A 17 1.71 -8.11 10.51
CA SER A 17 1.04 -6.88 10.93
C SER A 17 -0.23 -7.18 11.73
N SER A 18 -0.41 -6.47 12.85
CA SER A 18 -1.63 -6.56 13.67
C SER A 18 -2.90 -6.12 12.94
N SER A 19 -2.75 -5.40 11.82
CA SER A 19 -3.88 -4.92 11.01
C SER A 19 -4.27 -5.88 9.89
N TRP A 20 -3.54 -6.98 9.71
CA TRP A 20 -3.73 -7.92 8.61
C TRP A 20 -5.12 -8.56 8.62
N GLU A 21 -5.44 -9.27 9.71
CA GLU A 21 -6.75 -9.93 9.87
C GLU A 21 -7.91 -8.94 9.82
N LYS A 22 -7.70 -7.72 10.32
CA LYS A 22 -8.71 -6.66 10.26
C LYS A 22 -9.01 -6.27 8.81
N ALA A 23 -7.98 -6.01 8.00
CA ALA A 23 -8.17 -5.64 6.60
C ALA A 23 -8.82 -6.78 5.78
N GLU A 24 -8.43 -8.03 6.03
CA GLU A 24 -9.07 -9.20 5.39
C GLU A 24 -10.54 -9.36 5.79
N SER A 25 -10.87 -9.16 7.07
CA SER A 25 -12.26 -9.25 7.55
C SER A 25 -13.17 -8.11 7.03
N GLU A 26 -12.59 -6.97 6.65
CA GLU A 26 -13.27 -5.91 5.89
C GLU A 26 -13.38 -6.24 4.38
N GLY A 27 -12.89 -7.43 3.98
CA GLY A 27 -12.93 -7.97 2.62
C GLY A 27 -12.00 -7.25 1.67
N LEU A 28 -10.88 -6.71 2.16
CA LEU A 28 -9.83 -6.13 1.33
C LEU A 28 -8.80 -7.22 0.97
N LYS A 29 -8.25 -7.18 -0.26
CA LYS A 29 -7.06 -7.98 -0.58
C LYS A 29 -5.90 -7.44 0.26
N VAL A 30 -5.20 -8.31 0.99
CA VAL A 30 -4.01 -7.95 1.76
C VAL A 30 -2.81 -8.66 1.17
N SER A 31 -1.68 -7.96 1.08
CA SER A 31 -0.40 -8.51 0.60
C SER A 31 0.77 -7.80 1.28
N THR A 32 1.99 -8.24 1.01
CA THR A 32 3.17 -7.47 1.43
C THR A 32 3.22 -6.11 0.72
N VAL A 33 3.92 -5.13 1.31
CA VAL A 33 4.09 -3.80 0.69
C VAL A 33 4.72 -3.89 -0.70
N ALA A 34 5.73 -4.76 -0.88
CA ALA A 34 6.40 -4.95 -2.16
C ALA A 34 5.46 -5.52 -3.23
N GLU A 35 4.68 -6.55 -2.89
CA GLU A 35 3.67 -7.13 -3.79
C GLU A 35 2.59 -6.11 -4.15
N ALA A 36 2.10 -5.34 -3.17
CA ALA A 36 1.10 -4.30 -3.40
C ALA A 36 1.66 -3.22 -4.34
N ALA A 37 2.91 -2.80 -4.16
CA ALA A 37 3.55 -1.80 -5.02
C ALA A 37 3.75 -2.31 -6.45
N ALA A 38 4.10 -3.58 -6.62
CA ALA A 38 4.22 -4.21 -7.94
C ALA A 38 2.87 -4.25 -8.68
N ASP A 39 1.81 -4.68 -8.01
CA ASP A 39 0.49 -4.89 -8.58
C ASP A 39 -0.31 -3.60 -8.82
N SER A 40 0.04 -2.48 -8.18
CA SER A 40 -0.81 -1.27 -8.16
C SER A 40 -0.39 -0.19 -9.14
N ASP A 41 -1.35 0.43 -9.83
CA ASP A 41 -1.11 1.63 -10.65
C ASP A 41 -0.97 2.91 -9.82
N VAL A 42 -1.68 2.97 -8.70
CA VAL A 42 -1.66 4.09 -7.74
C VAL A 42 -1.28 3.54 -6.37
N ILE A 43 -0.22 4.09 -5.79
CA ILE A 43 0.33 3.69 -4.49
C ILE A 43 0.10 4.85 -3.52
N MET A 44 -0.74 4.63 -2.52
CA MET A 44 -1.03 5.62 -1.47
C MET A 44 -0.28 5.28 -0.19
N MET A 45 0.65 6.14 0.23
CA MET A 45 1.44 5.95 1.44
C MET A 45 0.73 6.53 2.67
N LEU A 46 0.28 5.64 3.56
CA LEU A 46 -0.49 5.97 4.77
C LEU A 46 0.14 5.37 6.04
N ILE A 47 1.47 5.35 6.08
CA ILE A 47 2.24 4.90 7.26
C ILE A 47 2.85 6.11 7.98
N PRO A 48 3.28 5.98 9.25
CA PRO A 48 3.92 7.07 9.98
C PRO A 48 5.12 7.68 9.23
N ASP A 49 5.22 9.01 9.21
CA ASP A 49 6.17 9.76 8.36
C ASP A 49 7.63 9.32 8.53
N HIS A 50 8.06 9.07 9.77
CA HIS A 50 9.42 8.63 10.07
C HIS A 50 9.79 7.25 9.48
N LEU A 51 8.81 6.45 9.06
CA LEU A 51 9.01 5.15 8.40
C LEU A 51 8.90 5.24 6.87
N GLN A 52 8.36 6.33 6.34
CA GLN A 52 8.08 6.46 4.90
C GLN A 52 9.34 6.34 4.05
N ALA A 53 10.44 6.96 4.48
CA ALA A 53 11.70 6.95 3.74
C ALA A 53 12.28 5.53 3.58
N SER A 54 12.32 4.72 4.64
CA SER A 54 12.86 3.36 4.54
C SER A 54 11.95 2.46 3.71
N VAL A 55 10.64 2.47 3.99
CA VAL A 55 9.66 1.65 3.26
C VAL A 55 9.60 2.03 1.78
N TYR A 56 9.70 3.32 1.46
CA TYR A 56 9.79 3.78 0.08
C TYR A 56 10.98 3.14 -0.64
N ASN A 57 12.19 3.29 -0.10
CA ASN A 57 13.41 2.83 -0.75
C ASN A 57 13.45 1.31 -0.87
N GLU A 58 13.01 0.58 0.16
CA GLU A 58 13.16 -0.87 0.24
C GLU A 58 12.03 -1.62 -0.49
N SER A 59 10.80 -1.13 -0.42
CA SER A 59 9.61 -1.89 -0.84
C SER A 59 8.81 -1.26 -1.99
N ILE A 60 8.95 0.05 -2.26
CA ILE A 60 8.12 0.73 -3.28
C ILE A 60 8.94 1.14 -4.49
N LEU A 61 10.09 1.80 -4.28
CA LEU A 61 10.98 2.30 -5.33
C LEU A 61 11.35 1.22 -6.36
N PRO A 62 11.66 -0.04 -5.99
CA PRO A 62 11.96 -1.09 -6.97
C PRO A 62 10.81 -1.42 -7.93
N HIS A 63 9.57 -1.09 -7.54
CA HIS A 63 8.35 -1.38 -8.28
C HIS A 63 7.68 -0.13 -8.87
N LEU A 64 8.19 1.06 -8.56
CA LEU A 64 7.66 2.34 -9.02
C LEU A 64 8.13 2.65 -10.47
N LEU A 65 7.53 1.93 -11.41
CA LEU A 65 7.82 2.03 -12.85
C LEU A 65 7.07 3.21 -13.51
N PRO A 66 7.51 3.67 -14.70
CA PRO A 66 6.82 4.73 -15.44
C PRO A 66 5.31 4.47 -15.61
N GLY A 67 4.50 5.50 -15.34
CA GLY A 67 3.04 5.44 -15.42
C GLY A 67 2.35 5.17 -14.07
N LYS A 68 3.08 4.67 -13.07
CA LYS A 68 2.54 4.55 -11.71
C LYS A 68 2.53 5.89 -11.00
N THR A 69 1.57 6.08 -10.09
CA THR A 69 1.43 7.29 -9.27
C THR A 69 1.72 6.98 -7.81
N LEU A 70 2.61 7.76 -7.18
CA LEU A 70 2.82 7.74 -5.73
C LEU A 70 2.07 8.92 -5.10
N MET A 71 1.26 8.63 -4.08
CA MET A 71 0.43 9.62 -3.39
C MET A 71 0.68 9.60 -1.89
N PHE A 72 0.48 10.75 -1.26
CA PHE A 72 0.64 10.95 0.18
C PHE A 72 -0.57 11.72 0.73
N ALA A 73 -0.91 11.48 2.00
CA ALA A 73 -1.94 12.26 2.70
C ALA A 73 -1.36 13.47 3.47
N HIS A 74 -0.04 13.49 3.65
CA HIS A 74 0.73 14.56 4.26
C HIS A 74 2.13 14.60 3.61
N GLY A 75 2.76 15.77 3.54
CA GLY A 75 4.09 15.97 2.96
C GLY A 75 4.76 17.20 3.56
#